data_AF-A0A2Z7AE27-F1
#
_entry.id   AF-A0A2Z7AE27-F1
#
_cell.length_a   1.000
_cell.length_b   1.000
_cell.length_c   1.000
_cell.angle_alpha   90.00
_cell.angle_beta   90.00
_cell.angle_gamma   90.00
#
_symmetry.space_group_name_H-M   'P 1'
#
loop_
_entity.id
_entity.type
_entity.pdbx_description
1 polymer ?
#
loop_
_entity_poly.entity_id
_entity_poly.type
_entity_poly.pdbx_seq_one_letter_code
_entity_poly.pdbx_strand_id
1 'polypeptide(L)'
;MRKLLLDLGMKQEGATEIHSDSSSAIAMTKNPVFHGRAKHIEIKHHFIRELVAKKEISLKFCRTDDQIADIFTKALSYSRFSYLRSKLGMGEFESRGGVTNVIQTPQTAKLPQQLGLPKQLNSPNG
;
A
#
# COMPACT_ATOMS: atom_id res chain seq x y z
N MET A 1 5.10 14.10 -17.58
CA MET A 1 5.29 14.80 -16.29
C MET A 1 6.34 15.90 -16.31
N ARG A 2 7.56 15.70 -16.83
CA ARG A 2 8.60 16.76 -16.81
C ARG A 2 8.18 18.08 -17.46
N LYS A 3 7.47 18.03 -18.61
CA LYS A 3 6.92 19.22 -19.27
C LYS A 3 5.94 19.97 -18.35
N LEU A 4 4.94 19.27 -17.81
CA LEU A 4 3.98 19.86 -16.88
C LEU A 4 4.67 20.46 -15.65
N LEU A 5 5.65 19.77 -15.06
CA LEU A 5 6.39 20.30 -13.93
C LEU A 5 7.20 21.55 -14.31
N LEU A 6 7.78 21.59 -15.51
CA LEU A 6 8.44 22.78 -16.04
C LEU A 6 7.45 23.95 -16.21
N ASP A 7 6.26 23.67 -16.76
CA ASP A 7 5.19 24.68 -16.93
C ASP A 7 4.72 25.23 -15.57
N LEU A 8 4.78 24.42 -14.51
CA LEU A 8 4.51 24.81 -13.12
C LEU A 8 5.73 25.44 -12.41
N GLY A 9 6.83 25.72 -13.12
CA GLY A 9 8.04 26.31 -12.54
C GLY A 9 8.94 25.33 -11.76
N MET A 10 8.60 24.05 -11.73
CA MET A 10 9.36 22.98 -11.08
C MET A 10 10.26 22.26 -12.09
N LYS A 11 11.31 22.95 -12.54
CA LYS A 11 12.30 22.35 -13.45
C LYS A 11 12.98 21.17 -12.76
N GLN A 12 12.85 19.99 -13.36
CA GLN A 12 13.58 18.80 -12.94
C GLN A 12 14.99 18.86 -13.52
N GLU A 13 16.02 18.82 -12.67
CA GLU A 13 17.42 18.75 -13.09
C GLU A 13 17.94 17.31 -13.00
N GLY A 14 18.67 16.88 -14.03
CA GLY A 14 19.17 15.50 -14.12
C GLY A 14 18.09 14.44 -14.31
N ALA A 15 18.47 13.19 -14.02
CA ALA A 15 17.65 11.99 -14.20
C ALA A 15 16.48 11.95 -13.19
N THR A 16 15.29 11.56 -13.65
CA THR A 16 14.13 11.34 -12.77
C THR A 16 14.32 10.03 -12.00
N GLU A 17 14.40 10.08 -10.67
CA GLU A 17 14.47 8.86 -9.85
C GLU A 17 13.10 8.17 -9.81
N ILE A 18 13.05 6.91 -10.25
CA ILE A 18 11.88 6.05 -10.26
C ILE A 18 12.12 4.91 -9.27
N HIS A 19 11.19 4.75 -8.32
CA HIS A 19 11.26 3.71 -7.29
C HIS A 19 10.49 2.46 -7.72
N SER A 20 11.13 1.30 -7.62
CA SER A 20 10.53 0.00 -7.94
C SER A 20 10.89 -1.03 -6.87
N ASP A 21 9.95 -1.91 -6.54
CA ASP A 21 10.15 -3.04 -5.65
C ASP A 21 10.57 -4.32 -6.38
N SER A 22 10.58 -4.29 -7.72
CA SER A 22 11.03 -5.40 -8.53
C SER A 22 12.54 -5.34 -8.76
N SER A 23 13.29 -6.02 -7.91
CA SER A 23 14.75 -6.18 -8.06
C SER A 23 15.13 -6.79 -9.42
N SER A 24 14.29 -7.69 -9.97
CA SER A 24 14.49 -8.24 -11.31
C SER A 24 14.33 -7.17 -12.39
N ALA A 25 13.28 -6.34 -12.34
CA ALA A 25 13.10 -5.26 -13.30
C ALA A 25 14.27 -4.25 -13.26
N ILE A 26 14.78 -3.94 -12.06
CA ILE A 26 15.96 -3.08 -11.88
C ILE A 26 17.22 -3.74 -12.45
N ALA A 27 17.43 -5.04 -12.20
CA ALA A 27 18.59 -5.75 -12.73
C ALA A 27 18.55 -5.82 -14.27
N MET A 28 17.38 -5.99 -14.86
CA MET A 28 17.19 -6.04 -16.32
C MET A 28 17.55 -4.74 -17.04
N THR A 29 17.59 -3.60 -16.34
CA THR A 29 18.07 -2.36 -16.93
C THR A 29 19.60 -2.24 -16.95
N LYS A 30 20.29 -3.01 -16.11
CA LYS A 30 21.75 -3.01 -15.99
C LYS A 30 22.41 -4.12 -16.78
N ASN A 31 21.76 -5.29 -16.88
CA ASN A 31 22.31 -6.46 -17.55
C ASN A 31 21.43 -6.88 -18.75
N PRO A 32 21.96 -6.87 -19.98
CA PRO A 32 21.22 -7.27 -21.17
C PRO A 32 20.98 -8.79 -21.27
N VAL A 33 21.65 -9.62 -20.46
CA VAL A 33 21.63 -11.10 -20.57
C VAL A 33 20.39 -11.72 -19.91
N PHE A 34 19.19 -11.26 -20.28
CA PHE A 34 17.94 -11.95 -19.96
C PHE A 34 17.24 -12.36 -21.26
N HIS A 35 17.37 -13.63 -21.62
CA HIS A 35 16.77 -14.22 -22.82
C HIS A 35 15.34 -14.66 -22.48
N GLY A 36 14.45 -13.69 -22.25
CA GLY A 36 13.04 -13.93 -21.93
C GLY A 36 12.21 -14.11 -23.20
N ARG A 37 11.49 -15.24 -23.31
CA ARG A 37 10.68 -15.67 -24.47
C ARG A 37 9.44 -14.78 -24.81
N ALA A 38 9.36 -13.56 -24.30
CA ALA A 38 8.19 -12.70 -24.42
C ALA A 38 8.54 -11.30 -24.98
N LYS A 39 8.19 -11.07 -26.25
CA LYS A 39 8.44 -9.82 -26.98
C LYS A 39 7.97 -8.55 -26.25
N HIS A 40 6.85 -8.62 -25.53
CA HIS A 40 6.30 -7.47 -24.81
C HIS A 40 7.16 -7.05 -23.61
N ILE A 41 7.87 -8.00 -23.00
CA ILE A 41 8.83 -7.76 -21.92
C ILE A 41 10.06 -7.10 -22.55
N GLU A 42 10.62 -7.71 -23.59
CA GLU A 42 11.82 -7.23 -24.29
C GLU A 42 11.73 -5.78 -24.78
N ILE A 43 10.62 -5.41 -25.44
CA ILE A 43 10.40 -4.03 -25.93
C ILE A 43 10.38 -3.04 -24.78
N LYS A 44 9.66 -3.34 -23.69
CA LYS A 44 9.57 -2.44 -22.52
C LYS A 44 10.93 -2.29 -21.84
N HIS A 45 11.71 -3.36 -21.73
CA HIS A 45 13.05 -3.27 -21.14
C HIS A 45 14.04 -2.53 -22.02
N HIS A 46 13.99 -2.69 -23.35
CA HIS A 46 14.82 -1.89 -24.25
C HIS A 46 14.57 -0.39 -24.04
N PHE A 47 13.30 0.01 -24.04
CA PHE A 47 12.93 1.40 -23.85
C PHE A 47 13.42 1.96 -22.51
N ILE A 48 13.17 1.26 -21.39
CA ILE A 48 13.62 1.71 -20.07
C ILE A 48 15.15 1.77 -20.01
N ARG A 49 15.86 0.80 -20.60
CA ARG A 49 17.33 0.80 -20.69
C ARG A 49 17.87 2.02 -21.42
N GLU A 50 17.28 2.37 -22.56
CA GLU A 50 17.69 3.55 -23.31
C GLU A 50 17.51 4.83 -22.49
N LEU A 51 16.39 4.97 -21.78
CA LEU A 51 16.16 6.13 -20.91
C LEU A 51 17.16 6.22 -19.76
N VAL A 52 17.54 5.08 -19.16
CA VAL A 52 18.58 5.03 -18.13
C VAL A 52 19.95 5.39 -18.72
N ALA A 53 20.29 4.85 -19.90
CA ALA A 53 21.55 5.14 -20.59
C ALA A 53 21.68 6.62 -20.98
N LYS A 54 20.57 7.24 -21.41
CA LYS A 54 20.47 8.69 -21.69
C LYS A 54 20.45 9.55 -20.43
N LYS A 55 20.46 8.95 -19.22
CA LYS A 55 20.35 9.63 -17.93
C LYS A 55 19.07 10.48 -17.80
N GLU A 56 17.99 10.07 -18.48
CA GLU A 56 16.68 10.72 -18.36
C GLU A 56 15.92 10.22 -17.12
N ILE A 57 16.15 8.96 -16.76
CA ILE A 57 15.61 8.31 -15.56
C ILE A 57 16.71 7.52 -14.85
N SER A 58 16.53 7.32 -13.55
CA SER A 58 17.31 6.38 -12.75
C SER A 58 16.35 5.46 -11.98
N LEU A 59 16.73 4.21 -11.77
CA LEU A 59 15.91 3.26 -11.01
C LEU A 59 16.52 2.98 -9.65
N LYS A 60 15.68 3.03 -8.63
CA LYS A 60 16.04 2.75 -7.24
C LYS A 60 15.12 1.69 -6.65
N PHE A 61 15.70 0.81 -5.85
CA PHE A 61 14.93 -0.19 -5.13
C PHE A 61 14.14 0.46 -4.00
N CYS A 62 12.87 0.08 -3.88
CA CYS A 62 11.99 0.40 -2.77
C CYS A 62 11.40 -0.90 -2.25
N ARG A 63 11.20 -1.02 -0.93
CA ARG A 63 10.54 -2.21 -0.37
C ARG A 63 9.09 -2.26 -0.85
N THR A 64 8.55 -3.45 -1.10
CA THR A 64 7.12 -3.61 -1.45
C THR A 64 6.20 -2.99 -0.39
N ASP A 65 6.57 -3.08 0.88
CA ASP A 65 5.83 -2.44 1.99
C ASP A 65 5.84 -0.90 1.91
N ASP A 66 6.75 -0.29 1.19
CA ASP A 66 6.87 1.16 1.05
C ASP A 66 6.50 1.65 -0.37
N GLN A 67 6.09 0.74 -1.26
CA GLN A 67 5.67 1.09 -2.60
C GLN A 67 4.28 1.75 -2.60
N ILE A 68 4.26 3.08 -2.47
CA ILE A 68 3.02 3.88 -2.43
C ILE A 68 2.19 3.71 -3.71
N ALA A 69 2.83 3.47 -4.86
CA ALA A 69 2.14 3.28 -6.14
C ALA A 69 1.16 2.09 -6.16
N ASP A 70 1.29 1.15 -5.21
CA ASP A 70 0.38 0.02 -5.06
C ASP A 70 -1.07 0.46 -4.81
N ILE A 71 -1.28 1.62 -4.18
CA ILE A 71 -2.62 2.16 -3.92
C ILE A 71 -3.41 2.43 -5.21
N PHE A 72 -2.72 2.68 -6.32
CA PHE A 72 -3.32 3.00 -7.61
C PHE A 72 -3.42 1.79 -8.54
N THR A 73 -2.78 0.67 -8.19
CA THR A 73 -2.58 -0.47 -9.13
C THR A 73 -3.05 -1.80 -8.59
N LYS A 74 -3.25 -1.95 -7.28
CA LYS A 74 -3.61 -3.20 -6.62
C LYS A 74 -4.90 -3.08 -5.82
N ALA A 75 -5.66 -4.17 -5.74
CA ALA A 75 -6.70 -4.33 -4.74
C ALA A 75 -6.03 -4.68 -3.39
N LEU A 76 -6.04 -3.74 -2.45
CA LEU A 76 -5.36 -3.86 -1.16
C LEU A 76 -6.36 -4.17 -0.04
N SER A 77 -5.89 -4.85 1.01
CA SER A 77 -6.65 -4.92 2.26
C SER A 77 -6.83 -3.53 2.86
N TYR A 78 -7.89 -3.35 3.67
CA TYR A 78 -8.15 -2.06 4.33
C TYR A 78 -6.94 -1.55 5.14
N SER A 79 -6.29 -2.43 5.90
CA SER A 79 -5.12 -2.07 6.71
C SER A 79 -3.97 -1.55 5.83
N ARG A 80 -3.70 -2.23 4.71
CA ARG A 80 -2.63 -1.88 3.78
C ARG A 80 -2.94 -0.59 3.03
N PHE A 81 -4.17 -0.44 2.55
CA PHE A 81 -4.66 0.79 1.93
C PHE A 81 -4.56 1.97 2.90
N SER A 82 -5.01 1.81 4.15
CA SER A 82 -4.96 2.85 5.18
C SER A 82 -3.52 3.30 5.47
N TYR A 83 -2.59 2.35 5.59
CA TYR A 83 -1.17 2.66 5.74
C TYR A 83 -0.62 3.47 4.56
N LEU A 84 -0.81 3.00 3.31
CA LEU A 84 -0.30 3.71 2.13
C LEU A 84 -0.97 5.09 1.92
N ARG A 85 -2.26 5.21 2.22
CA ARG A 85 -3.00 6.47 2.20
C ARG A 85 -2.40 7.48 3.17
N SER A 86 -2.05 7.05 4.38
CA SER A 86 -1.38 7.92 5.36
C SER A 86 -0.02 8.42 4.84
N LYS A 87 0.73 7.58 4.12
CA LYS A 87 2.02 7.95 3.50
C LYS A 87 1.88 8.95 2.35
N LEU A 88 0.71 9.01 1.70
CA LEU A 88 0.38 10.05 0.72
C LEU A 88 0.04 11.41 1.34
N GLY A 89 0.05 11.52 2.68
CA GLY A 89 -0.39 12.74 3.38
C GLY A 89 -1.91 12.87 3.45
N MET A 90 -2.66 11.83 3.08
CA MET A 90 -4.10 11.78 3.22
C MET A 90 -4.46 11.24 4.61
N GLY A 91 -4.35 12.10 5.63
CA GLY A 91 -4.75 11.82 7.00
C GLY A 91 -6.28 11.82 7.19
N GLU A 92 -6.73 11.54 8.41
CA GLU A 92 -8.10 11.87 8.81
C GLU A 92 -8.22 13.39 8.93
N PHE A 93 -9.29 13.93 8.34
CA PHE A 93 -9.64 15.33 8.53
C PHE A 93 -10.32 15.47 9.88
N GLU A 94 -9.59 15.95 10.90
CA GLU A 94 -10.23 16.42 12.12
C GLU A 94 -10.85 17.79 11.81
N SER A 95 -12.17 17.79 11.53
CA SER A 95 -12.96 19.02 11.49
C SER A 95 -12.73 19.79 12.80
N ARG A 96 -12.03 20.92 12.73
CA ARG A 96 -11.94 21.87 13.84
C ARG A 96 -13.33 22.46 14.11
N GLY A 97 -14.13 21.77 14.93
CA GLY A 97 -15.36 22.31 15.52
C GLY A 97 -16.66 22.07 14.76
N GLY A 98 -16.89 20.87 14.24
CA GLY A 98 -18.26 20.43 13.90
C GLY A 98 -18.89 19.71 15.08
N VAL A 99 -20.06 20.17 15.55
CA VAL A 99 -20.82 19.54 16.65
C VAL A 99 -21.14 18.08 16.26
N THR A 100 -20.45 17.11 16.85
CA THR A 100 -20.79 15.69 16.67
C THR A 100 -21.99 15.38 17.55
N ASN A 101 -23.18 15.29 16.96
CA ASN A 101 -24.23 14.50 17.57
C ASN A 101 -23.71 13.06 17.69
N VAL A 102 -23.53 12.62 18.93
CA VAL A 102 -23.14 11.26 19.29
C VAL A 102 -24.21 10.32 18.74
N ILE A 103 -23.95 9.72 17.57
CA ILE A 103 -24.66 8.50 17.19
C ILE A 103 -24.03 7.41 18.03
N GLN A 104 -24.66 7.17 19.17
CA GLN A 104 -24.36 6.06 20.05
C GLN A 104 -24.57 4.78 19.25
N THR A 105 -23.48 4.06 18.96
CA THR A 105 -23.60 2.69 18.45
C THR A 105 -24.35 1.87 19.49
N PRO A 106 -25.36 1.06 19.09
CA PRO A 106 -26.01 0.16 20.03
C PRO A 106 -24.96 -0.79 20.61
N GLN A 107 -24.83 -0.78 21.94
CA GLN A 107 -24.06 -1.78 22.67
C GLN A 107 -24.63 -3.15 22.32
N THR A 108 -23.79 -4.06 21.84
CA THR A 108 -24.11 -5.48 21.74
C THR A 108 -24.43 -5.98 23.14
N ALA A 109 -25.70 -6.33 23.38
CA ALA A 109 -26.16 -6.90 24.64
C ALA A 109 -25.36 -8.17 24.97
N LYS A 110 -24.72 -8.19 26.14
CA LYS A 110 -24.11 -9.41 26.70
C LYS A 110 -25.22 -10.40 27.05
N LEU A 111 -25.08 -11.66 26.60
CA LEU A 111 -25.94 -12.76 27.05
C LEU A 111 -25.86 -12.92 28.58
N PRO A 112 -26.98 -13.17 29.28
CA PRO A 112 -26.94 -13.48 30.71
C PRO A 112 -26.19 -14.78 30.96
N GLN A 113 -25.23 -14.76 31.89
CA GLN A 113 -24.63 -15.96 32.46
C GLN A 113 -25.72 -16.76 33.16
N GLN A 114 -25.95 -18.00 32.72
CA GLN A 114 -26.95 -18.87 33.34
C GLN A 114 -26.50 -19.28 34.76
N LEU A 115 -27.46 -19.13 35.68
CA LEU A 115 -27.42 -19.47 37.09
C LEU A 115 -26.85 -20.87 37.35
N GLY A 116 -26.02 -20.96 38.40
CA GLY A 116 -25.39 -22.19 38.86
C GLY A 116 -26.38 -23.30 39.21
N LEU A 117 -25.94 -24.54 38.97
CA LEU A 117 -26.63 -25.74 39.45
C LEU A 117 -26.73 -25.72 40.99
N PRO A 118 -27.91 -26.04 41.57
CA PRO A 118 -28.00 -26.30 42.99
C PRO A 118 -27.33 -27.65 43.34
N LYS A 119 -26.66 -27.62 44.50
CA LYS A 119 -25.93 -28.72 45.12
C LYS A 119 -26.85 -29.92 45.41
N GLN A 120 -26.23 -31.10 45.27
CA GLN A 120 -26.60 -32.43 45.75
C GLN A 120 -27.64 -32.46 46.89
N LEU A 121 -28.78 -33.10 46.64
CA LEU A 121 -29.67 -33.57 47.69
C LEU A 121 -29.21 -34.98 48.09
N ASN A 122 -28.67 -35.08 49.29
CA ASN A 122 -28.25 -36.34 49.89
C ASN A 122 -29.43 -36.99 50.63
N SER A 123 -29.32 -38.32 50.83
CA SER A 123 -29.99 -39.19 51.83
C SER A 123 -31.17 -40.06 51.32
N PRO A 124 -31.50 -41.17 52.01
CA PRO A 124 -30.64 -42.24 52.52
C PRO A 124 -31.19 -43.66 52.22
N ASN A 125 -30.33 -44.67 52.42
CA ASN A 125 -30.59 -46.08 52.80
C ASN A 125 -31.92 -46.77 52.46
N GLY A 126 -31.81 -47.89 51.74
CA GLY A 126 -32.77 -49.00 51.65
C GLY A 126 -32.17 -50.14 50.85
#